data_AF-A0A0C9XI77-F1
#
_entry.id   AF-A0A0C9XI77-F1
#
_cell.length_a   1.000
_cell.length_b   1.000
_cell.length_c   1.000
_cell.angle_alpha   90.00
_cell.angle_beta   90.00
_cell.angle_gamma   90.00
#
_symmetry.space_group_name_H-M   'P 1'
#
loop_
_entity.id
_entity.type
_entity.pdbx_description
1 polymer ?
#
loop_
_entity_poly.entity_id
_entity_poly.type
_entity_poly.pdbx_seq_one_letter_code
_entity_poly.pdbx_strand_id
1 'polypeptide(L)'
;MQNELQGLAGKIGELEQEADEHGLVLTTLDEALVHEPGRKCFRLIGGVLVERTVKDVVPALQTNRDGIRKVVASLTEQYKTKEKDLDTFKSEYNIRPV
;
A
#
# COMPACT_ATOMS: atom_id res chain seq x y z
N MET A 1 8.90 -16.89 14.07
CA MET A 1 8.55 -17.39 12.73
C MET A 1 7.06 -17.30 12.40
N GLN A 2 6.13 -18.05 13.03
CA GLN A 2 4.68 -17.92 12.70
C GLN A 2 4.11 -16.53 13.02
N ASN A 3 4.42 -15.95 14.19
CA ASN A 3 3.98 -14.59 14.54
C ASN A 3 4.54 -13.52 13.58
N GLU A 4 5.73 -13.73 13.03
CA GLU A 4 6.31 -12.81 12.03
C GLU A 4 5.58 -12.90 10.70
N LEU A 5 5.18 -14.11 10.26
CA LEU A 5 4.37 -14.29 9.05
C LEU A 5 2.99 -13.64 9.20
N GLN A 6 2.33 -13.80 10.36
CA GLN A 6 1.07 -13.10 10.64
C GLN A 6 1.25 -11.58 10.65
N GLY A 7 2.33 -11.07 11.25
CA GLY A 7 2.64 -9.64 11.24
C GLY A 7 2.87 -9.09 9.83
N LEU A 8 3.61 -9.82 8.99
CA LEU A 8 3.83 -9.46 7.58
C LEU A 8 2.53 -9.47 6.79
N ALA A 9 1.70 -10.51 6.93
CA ALA A 9 0.41 -10.61 6.26
C ALA A 9 -0.52 -9.46 6.65
N GLY A 10 -0.59 -9.12 7.94
CA GLY A 10 -1.36 -7.97 8.41
C GLY A 10 -0.86 -6.66 7.79
N LYS A 11 0.46 -6.44 7.77
CA LYS A 11 1.02 -5.21 7.22
C LYS A 11 0.85 -5.08 5.71
N ILE A 12 0.92 -6.20 4.98
CA ILE A 12 0.61 -6.24 3.55
C ILE A 12 -0.84 -5.80 3.32
N GLY A 13 -1.79 -6.39 4.03
CA GLY A 13 -3.22 -6.05 3.86
C GLY A 13 -3.53 -4.58 4.18
N GLU A 14 -2.94 -4.03 5.24
CA GLU A 14 -3.08 -2.59 5.56
C GLU A 14 -2.60 -1.69 4.41
N LEU A 15 -1.41 -1.97 3.86
CA LEU A 15 -0.82 -1.15 2.80
C LEU A 15 -1.53 -1.33 1.46
N GLU A 16 -2.03 -2.52 1.16
CA GLU A 16 -2.87 -2.77 -0.02
C GLU A 16 -4.15 -1.92 0.03
N GLN A 17 -4.83 -1.91 1.18
CA GLN A 17 -6.01 -1.07 1.37
C GLN A 17 -5.70 0.42 1.16
N GLU A 18 -4.60 0.92 1.74
CA GLU A 18 -4.17 2.32 1.56
C GLU A 18 -3.89 2.65 0.08
N ALA A 19 -3.24 1.74 -0.66
CA ALA A 19 -2.99 1.92 -2.08
C ALA A 19 -4.29 1.94 -2.92
N ASP A 20 -5.27 1.12 -2.55
CA ASP A 20 -6.57 1.07 -3.22
C ASP A 20 -7.40 2.32 -2.93
N GLU A 21 -7.38 2.84 -1.71
CA GLU A 21 -8.00 4.12 -1.36
C GLU A 21 -7.40 5.27 -2.18
N HIS A 22 -6.07 5.32 -2.33
CA HIS A 22 -5.41 6.26 -3.23
C HIS A 22 -5.85 6.08 -4.69
N GLY A 23 -6.00 4.83 -5.14
CA GLY A 23 -6.49 4.49 -6.48
C GLY A 23 -7.90 5.04 -6.74
N LEU A 24 -8.82 4.85 -5.79
CA LEU A 24 -10.19 5.34 -5.90
C LEU A 24 -10.23 6.88 -6.01
N VAL A 25 -9.48 7.59 -5.17
CA VAL A 25 -9.40 9.05 -5.23
C VAL A 25 -8.89 9.52 -6.59
N LEU A 26 -7.85 8.88 -7.13
CA LEU A 26 -7.31 9.21 -8.45
C LEU A 26 -8.36 9.06 -9.56
N THR A 27 -9.11 7.95 -9.58
CA THR A 27 -10.20 7.74 -10.56
C THR A 27 -11.25 8.84 -10.49
N THR A 28 -11.61 9.33 -9.30
CA THR A 28 -12.57 10.44 -9.17
C THR A 28 -12.01 11.80 -9.62
N LEU A 29 -10.68 11.93 -9.69
CA LEU A 29 -10.00 13.17 -10.09
C LEU A 29 -9.61 13.20 -11.57
N ASP A 30 -9.69 12.08 -12.30
CA ASP A 30 -9.26 11.99 -13.70
C ASP A 30 -10.01 12.98 -14.61
N GLU A 31 -11.34 13.04 -14.51
CA GLU A 31 -12.15 13.99 -15.30
C GLU A 31 -11.75 15.45 -15.00
N ALA A 32 -11.58 15.78 -13.72
CA ALA A 32 -11.17 17.11 -13.29
C ALA A 32 -9.75 17.45 -13.72
N LEU A 33 -8.85 16.47 -13.78
CA LEU A 33 -7.48 16.66 -14.27
C LEU A 33 -7.46 17.02 -15.75
N VAL A 34 -8.34 16.39 -16.55
CA VAL A 34 -8.44 16.63 -18.00
C VAL A 34 -9.13 17.96 -18.29
N HIS A 35 -10.27 18.24 -17.65
CA HIS A 35 -11.11 19.37 -18.02
C HIS A 35 -10.87 20.63 -17.18
N GLU A 36 -10.45 20.48 -15.92
CA GLU A 36 -10.30 21.59 -14.96
C GLU A 36 -9.03 21.44 -14.07
N PRO A 37 -7.83 21.32 -14.65
CA PRO A 37 -6.60 21.04 -13.88
C PRO A 37 -6.28 22.11 -12.83
N GLY A 38 -6.73 23.35 -13.04
CA GLY A 38 -6.57 24.47 -12.11
C GLY A 38 -7.63 24.55 -11.00
N ARG A 39 -8.61 23.64 -10.97
CA ARG A 39 -9.64 23.59 -9.93
C ARG A 39 -8.97 23.44 -8.56
N LYS A 40 -9.41 24.26 -7.60
CA LYS A 40 -8.92 24.19 -6.22
C LYS A 40 -9.16 22.79 -5.65
N CYS A 41 -8.16 22.26 -4.99
CA CYS A 41 -8.16 20.97 -4.32
C CYS A 41 -7.61 21.16 -2.91
N PHE A 42 -8.30 20.64 -1.90
CA PHE A 42 -7.86 20.80 -0.51
C PHE A 42 -7.38 19.46 0.02
N ARG A 43 -6.13 19.42 0.50
CA ARG A 43 -5.54 18.24 1.12
C ARG A 43 -5.56 18.38 2.63
N LEU A 44 -6.22 17.46 3.32
CA LEU A 44 -6.24 17.39 4.79
C LEU A 44 -4.99 16.64 5.29
N ILE A 45 -4.19 17.29 6.13
CA ILE A 45 -2.99 16.70 6.75
C ILE A 45 -2.99 17.07 8.23
N GLY A 46 -3.10 16.08 9.12
CA GLY A 46 -3.01 16.32 10.57
C GLY A 46 -4.01 17.36 11.10
N GLY A 47 -5.20 17.46 10.49
CA GLY A 47 -6.22 18.45 10.86
C GLY A 47 -6.11 19.81 10.14
N VAL A 48 -5.09 20.02 9.31
CA VAL A 48 -4.91 21.25 8.52
C VAL A 48 -5.30 21.00 7.06
N LEU A 49 -6.17 21.85 6.50
CA LEU A 49 -6.50 21.85 5.07
C LEU A 49 -5.52 22.75 4.31
N VAL A 50 -4.80 22.17 3.35
CA VAL A 50 -3.88 22.89 2.47
C VAL A 50 -4.52 23.06 1.11
N GLU A 51 -4.68 24.31 0.67
CA GLU A 51 -5.16 24.63 -0.69
C GLU A 51 -4.06 24.32 -1.73
N ARG A 52 -4.44 23.57 -2.77
CA ARG A 52 -3.65 23.18 -3.93
C ARG A 52 -4.55 23.19 -5.17
N THR A 53 -4.04 22.77 -6.32
CA THR A 53 -4.85 22.50 -7.51
C THR A 53 -4.88 21.01 -7.85
N VAL A 54 -5.86 20.57 -8.64
CA VAL A 54 -5.96 19.16 -9.08
C VAL A 54 -4.66 18.69 -9.73
N LYS A 55 -4.08 19.49 -10.64
CA LYS A 55 -2.82 19.16 -11.32
C LYS A 55 -1.62 19.03 -10.36
N ASP A 56 -1.64 19.70 -9.20
CA ASP A 56 -0.55 19.62 -8.22
C ASP A 56 -0.70 18.39 -7.31
N VAL A 57 -1.95 17.98 -7.03
CA VAL A 57 -2.25 16.89 -6.09
C VAL A 57 -2.16 15.51 -6.74
N VAL A 58 -2.61 15.37 -7.99
CA VAL A 58 -2.62 14.07 -8.68
C VAL A 58 -1.24 13.40 -8.73
N PRO A 59 -0.13 14.08 -9.11
CA PRO A 59 1.19 13.45 -9.16
C PRO A 59 1.67 12.95 -7.80
N ALA A 60 1.34 13.67 -6.72
CA ALA A 60 1.69 13.27 -5.36
C ALA A 60 0.91 12.01 -4.93
N LEU A 61 -0.38 11.92 -5.26
CA LEU A 61 -1.20 10.73 -4.99
C LEU A 61 -0.71 9.51 -5.80
N GLN A 62 -0.37 9.68 -7.08
CA GLN A 62 0.20 8.61 -7.91
C GLN A 62 1.53 8.11 -7.34
N THR A 63 2.43 9.03 -7.02
CA THR A 63 3.76 8.70 -6.46
C THR A 63 3.63 7.92 -5.15
N ASN A 64 2.72 8.35 -4.27
CA ASN A 64 2.48 7.68 -2.99
C ASN A 64 1.91 6.26 -3.20
N ARG A 65 0.85 6.13 -4.01
CA ARG A 65 0.25 4.84 -4.34
C ARG A 65 1.29 3.86 -4.90
N ASP A 66 2.08 4.32 -5.86
CA ASP A 66 3.08 3.48 -6.52
C ASP A 66 4.24 3.12 -5.58
N GLY A 67 4.60 4.02 -4.67
CA GLY A 67 5.52 3.75 -3.57
C GLY A 67 5.00 2.66 -2.64
N ILE A 68 3.74 2.76 -2.21
CA ILE A 68 3.09 1.76 -1.35
C ILE A 68 3.07 0.39 -2.04
N ARG A 69 2.69 0.32 -3.32
CA ARG A 69 2.69 -0.92 -4.10
C ARG A 69 4.07 -1.58 -4.20
N LYS A 70 5.14 -0.78 -4.33
CA LYS A 70 6.52 -1.30 -4.29
C LYS A 70 6.87 -1.90 -2.93
N VAL A 71 6.45 -1.24 -1.84
CA VAL A 71 6.66 -1.77 -0.48
C VAL A 71 5.88 -3.07 -0.28
N VAL A 72 4.62 -3.12 -0.71
CA VAL A 72 3.79 -4.35 -0.69
C VAL A 72 4.47 -5.49 -1.43
N ALA A 73 5.00 -5.24 -2.63
CA ALA A 73 5.73 -6.25 -3.40
C ALA A 73 6.97 -6.78 -2.64
N SER A 74 7.74 -5.89 -2.02
CA SER A 74 8.89 -6.28 -1.19
C SER A 74 8.49 -7.08 0.05
N LEU A 75 7.43 -6.68 0.74
CA LEU A 75 6.92 -7.42 1.91
C LEU A 75 6.38 -8.80 1.52
N THR A 76 5.75 -8.91 0.35
CA THR A 76 5.27 -10.19 -0.20
C THR A 76 6.41 -11.14 -0.50
N GLU A 77 7.53 -10.64 -1.04
CA GLU A 77 8.73 -11.45 -1.26
C GLU A 77 9.37 -11.92 0.06
N GLN A 78 9.44 -11.04 1.06
CA GLN A 78 9.91 -11.37 2.40
C GLN A 78 9.01 -12.43 3.07
N TYR A 79 7.69 -12.30 2.93
CA TYR A 79 6.72 -13.27 3.43
C TYR A 79 6.98 -14.66 2.82
N LYS A 80 7.07 -14.75 1.49
CA LYS A 80 7.31 -16.02 0.77
C LYS A 80 8.63 -16.68 1.16
N THR A 81 9.67 -15.88 1.36
CA THR A 81 10.98 -16.37 1.80
C THR A 81 10.87 -17.00 3.19
N LYS A 82 10.27 -16.28 4.15
CA LYS A 82 10.09 -16.78 5.52
C LYS A 82 9.15 -17.98 5.62
N GLU A 83 8.12 -18.03 4.78
CA GLU A 83 7.20 -19.16 4.70
C GLU A 83 7.94 -20.43 4.27
N LYS A 84 8.78 -20.32 3.22
CA LYS A 84 9.63 -21.41 2.77
C LYS A 84 10.63 -21.87 3.83
N ASP A 85 11.25 -20.94 4.56
CA ASP A 85 12.19 -21.27 5.63
C ASP A 85 11.49 -22.00 6.79
N LEU A 86 10.29 -21.55 7.16
CA LEU A 86 9.47 -22.19 8.18
C LEU A 86 9.09 -23.62 7.75
N ASP A 87 8.67 -23.81 6.50
CA ASP A 87 8.28 -25.15 6.01
C ASP A 87 9.47 -26.09 5.90
N THR A 88 10.64 -25.59 5.50
CA THR A 88 11.90 -26.34 5.52
C THR A 88 12.23 -26.78 6.95
N PHE A 89 12.15 -25.86 7.92
CA PHE A 89 12.38 -26.16 9.32
C PHE A 89 11.40 -27.20 9.88
N LYS A 90 10.10 -27.12 9.55
CA LYS A 90 9.13 -28.14 9.96
C LYS A 90 9.49 -29.52 9.41
N SER A 91 9.90 -29.59 8.15
CA SER A 91 10.26 -30.83 7.46
C SER A 91 11.52 -31.47 8.06
N GLU A 92 12.60 -30.69 8.24
CA GLU A 92 13.87 -31.17 8.79
C GLU A 92 13.73 -31.75 10.20
N TYR A 93 12.88 -31.14 11.02
CA TYR A 93 12.70 -31.54 12.42
C TYR A 93 11.44 -32.40 12.64
N ASN A 94 10.79 -32.85 11.56
CA ASN A 94 9.60 -33.70 11.59
C ASN A 94 8.47 -33.14 12.51
N ILE A 95 8.34 -31.81 12.53
CA ILE A 95 7.38 -31.09 13.37
C ILE A 95 5.99 -31.31 12.78
N ARG A 96 5.14 -32.04 13.52
CA ARG A 96 3.75 -32.26 13.11
C ARG A 96 2.95 -30.98 13.33
N PRO A 97 2.18 -30.51 12.33
CA PRO A 97 1.18 -29.49 12.58
C PRO A 97 0.15 -30.06 13.56
N VAL A 98 -0.05 -29.38 14.69
CA VAL A 98 -1.18 -29.59 15.61
C VAL A 98 -2.45 -28.99 15.04
#